data_AF-A0A965YS76-F1
#
_entry.id   AF-A0A965YS76-F1
#
_cell.length_a   1.000
_cell.length_b   1.000
_cell.length_c   1.000
_cell.angle_alpha   90.00
_cell.angle_beta   90.00
_cell.angle_gamma   90.00
#
_symmetry.space_group_name_H-M   'P 1'
#
loop_
_entity.id
_entity.type
_entity.pdbx_description
1 polymer ?
#
loop_
_entity_poly.entity_id
_entity_poly.type
_entity_poly.pdbx_seq_one_letter_code
_entity_poly.pdbx_strand_id
1 'polypeptide(L)'
;MSNKTLYLECYSGISGDMAVAALFDLGVDKTFLLDALKSLNVDGYEVKITDVDKSGIRACDFDVILDSSHENHDHDMEYLHGSHEHHHEHEDHHEHEHHHEHEHHHEHEHHHEHEHHHEHEHHH
;
A
#
# COMPACT_ATOMS: atom_id res chain seq x y z
N MET A 1 7.44 6.29 41.56
CA MET A 1 7.47 5.82 40.16
C MET A 1 7.71 7.03 39.29
N SER A 2 8.75 7.06 38.45
CA SER A 2 8.90 8.17 37.50
C SER A 2 7.81 8.06 36.45
N ASN A 3 7.13 9.15 36.15
CA ASN A 3 6.16 9.17 35.06
C ASN A 3 6.94 9.02 33.74
N LYS A 4 6.63 8.02 32.93
CA LYS A 4 7.19 7.87 31.59
C LYS A 4 6.13 8.35 30.60
N THR A 5 6.39 9.47 29.94
CA THR A 5 5.50 10.06 28.95
C THR A 5 6.05 9.79 27.56
N LEU A 6 5.22 9.21 26.69
CA LEU A 6 5.46 9.15 25.25
C LEU A 6 4.61 10.25 24.59
N TYR A 7 5.24 11.12 23.80
CA TYR A 7 4.56 12.13 23.00
C TYR A 7 4.65 11.74 21.52
N LEU A 8 3.51 11.74 20.84
CA LEU A 8 3.38 11.39 19.44
C LEU A 8 2.76 12.58 18.71
N GLU A 9 3.49 13.16 17.76
CA GLU A 9 2.99 14.21 16.89
C GLU A 9 2.59 13.59 15.54
N CYS A 10 1.32 13.22 15.43
CA CYS A 10 0.77 12.51 14.27
C CYS A 10 -0.14 13.42 13.44
N TYR A 11 0.31 14.63 13.08
CA TYR A 11 -0.50 15.60 12.34
C TYR A 11 -1.12 15.02 11.05
N SER A 12 -0.36 14.19 10.33
CA SER A 12 -0.79 13.51 9.10
C SER A 12 -1.20 12.04 9.32
N GLY A 13 -1.37 11.62 10.57
CA GLY A 13 -1.49 10.21 10.94
C GLY A 13 -0.14 9.47 10.98
N ILE A 14 -0.17 8.27 11.54
CA ILE A 14 0.93 7.29 11.54
C ILE A 14 0.31 5.91 11.31
N SER A 15 0.94 5.09 10.48
CA SER A 15 0.49 3.71 10.29
C SER A 15 0.83 2.86 11.52
N GLY A 16 0.02 1.82 11.77
CA GLY A 16 0.15 1.00 12.99
C GLY A 16 1.49 0.27 13.08
N ASP A 17 1.99 -0.21 11.95
CA ASP A 17 3.30 -0.86 11.81
C ASP A 17 4.47 0.09 12.14
N MET A 18 4.44 1.31 11.61
CA MET A 18 5.45 2.35 11.92
C MET A 18 5.42 2.72 13.41
N ALA A 19 4.23 2.80 14.01
CA ALA A 19 4.11 3.06 15.45
C ALA A 19 4.70 1.91 16.29
N VAL A 20 4.44 0.65 15.91
CA VAL A 20 5.02 -0.53 16.57
C VAL A 20 6.54 -0.57 16.43
N ALA A 21 7.07 -0.32 15.23
CA ALA A 21 8.50 -0.28 14.98
C ALA A 21 9.20 0.80 15.83
N ALA A 22 8.61 1.99 15.92
CA ALA A 22 9.12 3.07 16.77
C ALA A 22 9.15 2.68 18.27
N LEU A 23 8.15 1.93 18.75
CA LEU A 23 8.14 1.42 20.13
C LEU A 23 9.26 0.39 20.37
N PHE A 24 9.61 -0.43 19.39
CA PHE A 24 10.75 -1.34 19.50
C PHE A 24 12.08 -0.61 19.55
N ASP A 25 12.25 0.45 18.75
CA ASP A 25 13.44 1.32 18.83
C ASP A 25 13.56 2.04 20.19
N LEU A 26 12.43 2.29 20.86
CA LEU A 26 12.40 2.79 22.25
C LEU A 26 12.73 1.73 23.32
N GLY A 27 12.98 0.47 22.91
CA GLY A 27 13.38 -0.63 23.77
C GLY A 27 12.24 -1.44 24.36
N VAL A 28 11.04 -1.39 23.75
CA VAL A 28 9.94 -2.30 24.12
C VAL A 28 10.31 -3.74 23.78
N ASP A 29 9.95 -4.66 24.65
CA ASP A 29 10.20 -6.09 24.47
C ASP A 29 9.35 -6.65 23.31
N LYS A 30 10.03 -7.21 22.31
CA LYS A 30 9.40 -7.84 21.14
C LYS A 30 8.54 -9.04 21.53
N THR A 31 8.94 -9.78 22.56
CA THR A 31 8.20 -10.98 22.99
C THR A 31 6.81 -10.64 23.52
N PHE A 32 6.68 -9.51 24.23
CA PHE A 32 5.40 -9.02 24.72
C PHE A 32 4.38 -8.83 23.59
N LEU A 33 4.79 -8.19 22.49
CA LEU A 33 3.89 -7.99 21.35
C LEU A 33 3.58 -9.31 20.66
N LEU A 34 4.59 -10.15 20.40
CA LEU A 34 4.39 -11.43 19.72
C LEU A 34 3.43 -12.34 20.50
N ASP A 35 3.49 -12.35 21.82
CA ASP A 35 2.57 -13.13 22.65
C ASP A 35 1.16 -12.51 22.69
N ALA A 36 1.05 -11.18 22.69
CA ALA A 36 -0.23 -10.51 22.53
C ALA A 36 -0.89 -10.84 21.17
N LEU A 37 -0.11 -10.84 20.08
CA LEU A 37 -0.58 -11.18 18.74
C LEU A 37 -1.06 -12.65 18.66
N LYS A 38 -0.29 -13.59 19.23
CA LYS A 38 -0.73 -15.00 19.32
C LYS A 38 -2.05 -15.16 20.08
N SER A 39 -2.28 -14.34 21.11
CA SER A 39 -3.51 -14.41 21.90
C SER A 39 -4.79 -14.04 21.13
N LEU A 40 -4.66 -13.36 19.99
CA LEU A 40 -5.78 -13.04 19.10
C LEU A 40 -6.31 -14.27 18.37
N ASN A 41 -5.50 -15.33 18.26
CA ASN A 41 -5.86 -16.59 17.60
C ASN A 41 -6.36 -16.40 16.16
N VAL A 42 -5.66 -15.51 15.43
CA VAL A 42 -5.89 -15.19 14.02
C VAL A 42 -4.76 -15.81 13.19
N ASP A 43 -5.12 -16.47 12.10
CA ASP A 43 -4.18 -17.06 11.15
C ASP A 43 -4.04 -16.14 9.91
N GLY A 44 -3.17 -16.53 8.98
CA GLY A 44 -3.08 -15.89 7.67
C GLY A 44 -2.13 -14.69 7.56
N TYR A 45 -1.28 -14.49 8.57
CA TYR A 45 -0.22 -13.50 8.53
C TYR A 45 1.08 -14.01 9.16
N GLU A 46 2.19 -13.41 8.74
CA GLU A 46 3.50 -13.51 9.36
C GLU A 46 3.98 -12.11 9.75
N VAL A 47 4.66 -12.00 10.89
CA VAL A 47 5.32 -10.76 11.31
C VAL A 47 6.81 -10.89 11.10
N LYS A 48 7.37 -9.92 10.39
CA LYS A 48 8.81 -9.81 10.18
C LYS A 48 9.31 -8.52 10.81
N ILE A 49 10.30 -8.64 11.70
CA ILE A 49 10.92 -7.49 12.38
C ILE A 49 12.38 -7.40 11.92
N THR A 50 12.71 -6.34 11.21
CA THR A 50 14.07 -6.13 10.66
C THR A 50 14.61 -4.76 10.98
N ASP A 51 15.92 -4.59 10.84
CA ASP A 51 16.53 -3.26 10.77
C ASP A 51 16.68 -2.88 9.30
N VAL A 52 16.29 -1.65 8.95
CA VAL A 52 16.38 -1.10 7.60
C VAL A 52 17.24 0.16 7.61
N ASP A 53 17.90 0.45 6.50
CA ASP A 53 18.53 1.75 6.23
C ASP A 53 17.74 2.44 5.12
N LYS A 54 17.12 3.58 5.46
CA LYS A 54 16.40 4.41 4.49
C LYS A 54 17.09 5.77 4.45
N SER A 55 17.77 6.06 3.33
CA SER A 55 18.50 7.31 3.12
C SER A 55 19.55 7.62 4.20
N GLY A 56 20.25 6.60 4.71
CA GLY A 56 21.27 6.74 5.74
C GLY A 56 20.73 6.81 7.18
N ILE A 57 19.42 6.59 7.36
CA ILE A 57 18.79 6.49 8.67
C ILE A 57 18.48 5.01 8.93
N ARG A 58 19.11 4.47 9.98
CA ARG A 58 18.77 3.14 10.50
C ARG A 58 17.52 3.21 11.37
N ALA A 59 16.54 2.38 11.06
CA ALA A 59 15.29 2.26 11.82
C ALA A 59 14.88 0.79 11.94
N CYS A 60 14.09 0.46 12.96
CA CYS A 60 13.35 -0.78 13.00
C CYS A 60 12.20 -0.73 11.98
N ASP A 61 11.92 -1.88 11.37
CA ASP A 61 10.82 -2.11 10.44
C ASP A 61 9.99 -3.27 10.97
N PHE A 62 8.68 -3.08 11.05
CA PHE A 62 7.72 -4.08 11.47
C PHE A 62 6.80 -4.34 10.28
N ASP A 63 6.93 -5.50 9.66
CA ASP A 63 6.19 -5.85 8.45
C ASP A 63 5.18 -6.96 8.76
N VAL A 64 3.95 -6.79 8.27
CA VAL A 64 2.85 -7.74 8.43
C VAL A 64 2.53 -8.29 7.05
N ILE A 65 2.97 -9.51 6.81
CA ILE A 65 2.89 -10.18 5.52
C ILE A 65 1.67 -11.10 5.56
N LEU A 66 0.69 -10.86 4.70
CA LEU A 66 -0.49 -11.73 4.58
C LEU A 66 -0.19 -12.90 3.64
N ASP A 67 -0.84 -14.04 3.88
CA ASP A 67 -0.81 -15.13 2.90
C ASP A 67 -1.73 -14.83 1.70
N SER A 68 -1.54 -15.53 0.59
CA SER A 68 -2.30 -15.31 -0.64
C SER A 68 -3.82 -15.51 -0.51
N SER A 69 -4.31 -16.20 0.51
CA SER A 69 -5.75 -16.34 0.75
C SER A 69 -6.35 -15.18 1.56
N HIS A 70 -5.49 -14.40 2.21
CA HIS A 70 -5.84 -13.24 3.02
C HIS A 70 -5.28 -11.92 2.46
N GLU A 71 -4.57 -11.96 1.33
CA GLU A 71 -4.16 -10.77 0.59
C GLU A 71 -5.41 -9.94 0.25
N ASN A 72 -5.34 -8.63 0.52
CA ASN A 72 -6.43 -7.74 0.15
C ASN A 72 -6.40 -7.57 -1.38
N HIS A 73 -7.46 -8.07 -1.98
CA HIS A 73 -7.86 -7.92 -3.37
C HIS A 73 -8.71 -6.64 -3.51
N ASP A 74 -8.13 -5.51 -3.11
CA ASP A 74 -8.72 -4.17 -3.25
C ASP A 74 -8.14 -3.43 -4.47
N HIS A 75 -7.27 -4.09 -5.24
CA HIS A 75 -6.61 -3.57 -6.43
C HIS A 75 -6.81 -4.42 -7.69
N ASP A 76 -7.42 -5.59 -7.59
CA ASP A 76 -7.91 -6.33 -8.74
C ASP A 76 -9.15 -5.63 -9.29
N MET A 77 -8.93 -4.89 -10.37
CA MET A 77 -9.98 -4.30 -11.21
C MET A 77 -10.84 -5.39 -11.91
N GLU A 78 -10.81 -6.64 -11.43
CA GLU A 78 -11.58 -7.77 -11.99
C GLU A 78 -13.08 -7.44 -11.99
N TYR A 79 -13.58 -6.71 -11.00
CA TYR A 79 -14.96 -6.22 -11.01
C TYR A 79 -15.25 -5.18 -12.13
N LEU A 80 -14.26 -4.36 -12.53
CA LEU A 80 -14.45 -3.40 -13.64
C LEU A 80 -14.48 -4.08 -14.99
N HIS A 81 -13.75 -5.19 -15.16
CA HIS A 81 -13.79 -6.03 -16.35
C HIS A 81 -14.77 -7.17 -16.13
N GLY A 82 -16.05 -6.84 -15.96
CA GLY A 82 -17.14 -7.82 -16.02
C GLY A 82 -16.89 -8.78 -17.18
N SER A 83 -17.06 -10.08 -16.93
CA SER A 83 -16.69 -11.18 -17.83
C SER A 83 -17.41 -11.07 -19.17
N HIS A 84 -16.86 -10.26 -20.06
CA HIS A 84 -17.24 -10.17 -21.45
C HIS A 84 -16.06 -10.68 -22.27
N GLU A 85 -16.13 -11.98 -22.54
CA GLU A 85 -15.47 -12.59 -23.69
C GLU A 85 -15.99 -11.88 -24.96
N HIS A 86 -15.35 -10.78 -25.34
CA HIS A 86 -15.47 -10.24 -26.67
C HIS A 86 -14.48 -10.99 -27.56
N HIS A 87 -14.96 -12.08 -28.14
CA HIS A 87 -14.30 -12.77 -29.24
C HIS A 87 -14.33 -11.83 -30.45
N HIS A 88 -13.29 -11.03 -30.62
CA HIS A 88 -13.05 -10.29 -31.85
C HIS A 88 -12.24 -11.18 -32.78
N GLU A 89 -12.94 -11.92 -33.65
CA GLU A 89 -12.35 -12.44 -34.88
C GLU A 89 -12.01 -11.23 -35.76
N HIS A 90 -10.71 -10.94 -35.90
CA HIS A 90 -10.19 -10.09 -36.95
C HIS A 90 -9.36 -10.95 -37.89
N GLU A 91 -10.02 -11.57 -38.87
CA GLU A 91 -9.42 -11.71 -40.20
C GLU A 91 -9.50 -10.34 -40.86
N ASP A 92 -8.37 -9.68 -41.06
CA ASP A 92 -8.06 -9.07 -42.35
C ASP A 92 -6.63 -8.51 -42.37
N HIS A 93 -5.99 -8.81 -43.49
CA HIS A 93 -4.70 -8.32 -43.92
C HIS A 93 -4.58 -6.80 -43.81
N HIS A 94 -3.39 -6.28 -43.49
CA HIS A 94 -2.65 -5.30 -44.29
C HIS A 94 -1.32 -4.96 -43.60
N GLU A 95 -0.21 -5.35 -44.24
CA GLU A 95 1.12 -4.86 -43.91
C GLU A 95 1.23 -3.38 -44.31
N HIS A 96 1.54 -2.53 -43.34
CA HIS A 96 2.01 -1.17 -43.62
C HIS A 96 3.25 -0.89 -42.75
N GLU A 97 4.43 -1.04 -43.37
CA GLU A 97 5.66 -0.44 -42.88
C GLU A 97 5.56 1.08 -43.02
N HIS A 98 5.56 1.79 -41.89
CA HIS A 98 5.82 3.22 -41.85
C HIS A 98 6.94 3.51 -40.86
N HIS A 99 8.14 3.66 -41.41
CA HIS A 99 9.27 4.33 -40.77
C HIS A 99 8.92 5.80 -40.53
N HIS A 100 8.90 6.23 -39.27
CA HIS A 100 8.98 7.64 -38.92
C HIS A 100 9.89 7.81 -37.70
N GLU A 101 11.12 8.26 -37.96
CA GLU A 101 11.94 8.93 -36.96
C GLU A 101 11.29 10.25 -36.61
N HIS A 102 10.99 10.46 -35.33
CA HIS A 102 10.69 11.78 -34.79
C HIS A 102 11.24 11.89 -33.36
N GLU A 103 12.37 12.60 -33.23
CA GLU A 103 12.77 13.23 -31.98
C GLU A 103 11.76 14.32 -31.65
N HIS A 104 11.07 14.20 -30.50
CA HIS A 104 10.36 15.33 -29.89
C HIS A 104 10.59 15.35 -28.38
N HIS A 105 11.42 16.31 -27.99
CA HIS A 105 11.61 16.81 -26.64
C HIS A 105 10.33 17.53 -26.21
N HIS A 106 9.68 17.10 -25.12
CA HIS A 106 8.70 17.93 -24.41
C HIS A 106 8.74 17.63 -22.90
N GLU A 107 9.27 18.60 -22.15
CA GLU A 107 9.01 18.76 -20.72
C GLU A 107 7.55 19.15 -20.51
N HIS A 108 6.86 18.49 -19.59
CA HIS A 108 5.58 18.94 -19.08
C HIS A 108 5.45 18.63 -17.59
N GLU A 109 5.56 19.68 -16.77
CA GLU A 109 5.01 19.73 -15.41
C GLU A 109 3.48 19.72 -15.52
N HIS A 110 2.83 18.78 -14.82
CA HIS A 110 1.38 18.82 -14.61
C HIS A 110 1.06 18.63 -13.13
N HIS A 111 0.78 19.76 -12.47
CA HIS A 111 -0.01 19.86 -11.27
C HIS A 111 -1.46 19.47 -11.60
N HIS A 112 -2.02 18.50 -10.89
CA HIS A 112 -3.47 18.32 -10.82
C HIS A 112 -3.89 18.09 -9.37
N GLU A 113 -4.40 19.16 -8.76
CA GLU A 113 -5.28 19.08 -7.60
C GLU A 113 -6.64 18.53 -8.07
N HIS A 114 -7.13 17.49 -7.40
CA HIS A 114 -8.50 17.02 -7.56
C HIS A 114 -9.17 16.94 -6.19
N GLU A 115 -9.92 18.00 -5.85
CA GLU A 115 -10.97 17.94 -4.84
C GLU A 115 -12.15 17.13 -5.41
N HIS A 116 -12.50 16.03 -4.75
CA HIS A 116 -13.73 15.29 -5.02
C HIS A 116 -14.68 15.43 -3.83
N HIS A 117 -15.58 16.41 -3.93
CA HIS A 117 -16.80 16.47 -3.15
C HIS A 117 -17.82 15.49 -3.75
N HIS A 118 -18.27 14.51 -2.96
CA HIS A 118 -19.44 13.69 -3.29
C HIS A 118 -20.45 13.81 -2.14
N GLU A 119 -21.44 14.68 -2.34
CA GLU A 119 -22.72 14.61 -1.63
C GLU A 119 -23.56 13.51 -2.28
N HIS A 120 -24.05 12.57 -1.48
CA HIS A 120 -25.09 11.63 -1.88
C HIS A 120 -26.28 11.77 -0.94
N GLU A 121 -27.28 12.53 -1.38
CA GLU A 121 -28.68 12.33 -0.97
C GLU A 121 -29.39 11.57 -2.09
N HIS A 122 -29.93 10.39 -1.78
CA HIS A 122 -31.08 9.86 -2.50
C HIS A 122 -32.08 9.24 -1.53
N HIS A 123 -33.14 10.02 -1.33
CA HIS A 123 -34.44 9.61 -0.81
C HIS A 123 -35.06 8.54 -1.74
N HIS A 124 -35.60 7.48 -1.15
CA HIS A 124 -36.95 6.97 -1.42
C HIS A 124 -37.39 5.99 -0.32
#